data_AF-A0A958MBJ6-F1
#
_entry.id   AF-A0A958MBJ6-F1
#
_cell.length_a   1.000
_cell.length_b   1.000
_cell.length_c   1.000
_cell.angle_alpha   90.00
_cell.angle_beta   90.00
_cell.angle_gamma   90.00
#
_symmetry.space_group_name_H-M   'P 1'
#
loop_
_entity.id
_entity.type
_entity.pdbx_description
1 polymer ?
#
loop_
_entity_poly.entity_id
_entity_poly.type
_entity_poly.pdbx_seq_one_letter_code
_entity_poly.pdbx_strand_id
1 'polypeptide(L)'
;EAEMEKIKAKVGFKGTLKEFFDHVRTKKELMPFTDPQQVIDNFNAIHEKMKPNLEKLFDLVPKTGFEVRRTEAFREASASAEYNPGSLDGSRPGIFYVPIPNVKEYNVFSDEDLFLHEAIPGHHYQISIQQENGDLPDFRKMLWYSAYGEGWALYSESLGTELGLYEDPYQ
;
A
#
# COMPACT_ATOMS: atom_id res chain seq x y z
N GLU A 1 7.57 -16.31 -11.64
CA GLU A 1 6.98 -16.64 -12.97
C GLU A 1 5.89 -17.71 -12.91
N ALA A 2 6.09 -18.84 -12.24
CA ALA A 2 5.09 -19.92 -12.17
C ALA A 2 3.72 -19.49 -11.58
N GLU A 3 3.69 -18.67 -10.54
CA GLU A 3 2.43 -18.16 -9.98
C GLU A 3 1.70 -17.23 -10.97
N MET A 4 2.43 -16.34 -11.65
CA MET A 4 1.84 -15.45 -12.68
C MET A 4 1.28 -16.24 -13.87
N GLU A 5 1.91 -17.36 -14.25
CA GLU A 5 1.36 -18.26 -15.26
C GLU A 5 0.03 -18.88 -14.82
N LYS A 6 -0.10 -19.28 -13.55
CA LYS A 6 -1.36 -19.78 -12.99
C LYS A 6 -2.45 -18.71 -13.01
N ILE A 7 -2.12 -17.47 -12.63
CA ILE A 7 -3.06 -16.34 -12.67
C ILE A 7 -3.50 -16.03 -14.10
N LYS A 8 -2.55 -15.93 -15.04
CA LYS A 8 -2.85 -15.75 -16.47
C LYS A 8 -3.81 -16.83 -16.98
N ALA A 9 -3.59 -18.08 -16.60
CA ALA A 9 -4.48 -19.20 -16.95
C ALA A 9 -5.85 -19.09 -16.27
N LYS A 10 -5.92 -18.71 -15.00
CA LYS A 10 -7.16 -18.52 -14.22
C LYS A 10 -8.08 -17.48 -14.84
N VAL A 11 -7.53 -16.38 -15.34
CA VAL A 11 -8.30 -15.33 -16.05
C VAL A 11 -8.53 -15.63 -17.52
N GLY A 12 -8.07 -16.80 -18.01
CA GLY A 12 -8.28 -17.26 -19.37
C GLY A 12 -7.48 -16.53 -20.45
N PHE A 13 -6.49 -15.72 -20.08
CA PHE A 13 -5.68 -14.96 -21.03
C PHE A 13 -4.79 -15.91 -21.88
N LYS A 14 -4.74 -15.66 -23.18
CA LYS A 14 -3.94 -16.43 -24.14
C LYS A 14 -2.76 -15.59 -24.61
N GLY A 15 -1.55 -16.15 -24.54
CA GLY A 15 -0.32 -15.47 -24.93
C GLY A 15 0.81 -15.66 -23.92
N THR A 16 1.88 -14.91 -24.13
CA THR A 16 3.05 -14.84 -23.24
C THR A 16 2.74 -14.04 -21.96
N LEU A 17 3.58 -14.17 -20.93
CA LEU A 17 3.46 -13.33 -19.72
C LEU A 17 3.65 -11.84 -20.03
N LYS A 18 4.53 -11.51 -20.97
CA LYS A 18 4.75 -10.11 -21.35
C LYS A 18 3.49 -9.49 -21.92
N GLU A 19 2.82 -10.19 -22.84
CA GLU A 19 1.53 -9.76 -23.39
C GLU A 19 0.45 -9.68 -22.31
N PHE A 20 0.47 -10.60 -21.33
CA PHE A 20 -0.44 -10.54 -20.20
C PHE A 20 -0.21 -9.29 -19.33
N PHE A 21 1.03 -8.95 -19.00
CA PHE A 21 1.35 -7.74 -18.24
C PHE A 21 0.96 -6.47 -18.99
N ASP A 22 1.22 -6.42 -20.30
CA ASP A 22 0.81 -5.31 -21.15
C ASP A 22 -0.73 -5.20 -21.22
N HIS A 23 -1.43 -6.32 -21.22
CA HIS A 23 -2.89 -6.38 -21.12
C HIS A 23 -3.39 -5.82 -19.78
N VAL A 24 -2.87 -6.28 -18.63
CA VAL A 24 -3.26 -5.77 -17.30
C VAL A 24 -3.02 -4.26 -17.18
N ARG A 25 -1.86 -3.77 -17.63
CA ARG A 25 -1.52 -2.33 -17.57
C ARG A 25 -2.46 -1.44 -18.37
N THR A 26 -3.11 -1.97 -19.40
CA THR A 26 -3.95 -1.20 -20.34
C THR A 26 -5.44 -1.54 -20.25
N LYS A 27 -5.82 -2.51 -19.41
CA LYS A 27 -7.18 -2.99 -19.22
C LYS A 27 -8.06 -1.90 -18.60
N LYS A 28 -9.09 -1.45 -19.33
CA LYS A 28 -9.92 -0.30 -18.95
C LYS A 28 -10.77 -0.56 -17.71
N GLU A 29 -11.14 -1.81 -17.47
CA GLU A 29 -11.87 -2.23 -16.27
C GLU A 29 -11.05 -2.01 -14.99
N LEU A 30 -9.71 -1.95 -15.09
CA LEU A 30 -8.81 -1.66 -13.97
C LEU A 30 -8.51 -0.16 -13.82
N MET A 31 -9.12 0.70 -14.65
CA MET A 31 -9.03 2.17 -14.54
C MET A 31 -10.42 2.78 -14.31
N PRO A 32 -11.09 2.45 -13.18
CA PRO A 32 -12.50 2.78 -13.00
C PRO A 32 -12.75 4.24 -12.58
N PHE A 33 -11.71 4.97 -12.17
CA PHE A 33 -11.87 6.25 -11.51
C PHE A 33 -12.02 7.43 -12.47
N THR A 34 -12.77 8.43 -12.01
CA THR A 34 -13.05 9.68 -12.73
C THR A 34 -12.77 10.92 -11.88
N ASP A 35 -12.67 10.76 -10.56
CA ASP A 35 -12.33 11.79 -9.57
C ASP A 35 -11.18 11.27 -8.68
N PRO A 36 -10.08 12.03 -8.48
CA PRO A 36 -8.97 11.63 -7.62
C PRO A 36 -9.40 11.21 -6.20
N GLN A 37 -10.49 11.74 -5.67
CA GLN A 37 -11.00 11.32 -4.36
C GLN A 37 -11.36 9.83 -4.33
N GLN A 38 -11.80 9.24 -5.45
CA GLN A 38 -12.14 7.82 -5.53
C GLN A 38 -10.92 6.92 -5.32
N VAL A 39 -9.71 7.37 -5.66
CA VAL A 39 -8.46 6.65 -5.39
C VAL A 39 -8.21 6.61 -3.87
N ILE A 40 -8.37 7.76 -3.20
CA ILE A 40 -8.19 7.87 -1.75
C ILE A 40 -9.24 7.01 -1.03
N ASP A 41 -10.49 7.06 -1.48
CA ASP A 41 -11.57 6.24 -0.95
C ASP A 41 -11.32 4.74 -1.18
N ASN A 42 -10.70 4.36 -2.30
CA ASN A 42 -10.31 2.96 -2.57
C ASN A 42 -9.31 2.44 -1.55
N PHE A 43 -8.24 3.19 -1.25
CA PHE A 43 -7.28 2.81 -0.22
C PHE A 43 -7.91 2.73 1.17
N ASN A 44 -8.81 3.66 1.51
CA ASN A 44 -9.56 3.57 2.76
C ASN A 44 -10.47 2.32 2.79
N ALA A 45 -11.08 1.95 1.67
CA ALA A 45 -11.88 0.73 1.57
C ALA A 45 -11.05 -0.54 1.72
N ILE A 46 -9.82 -0.58 1.15
CA ILE A 46 -8.86 -1.68 1.36
C ILE A 46 -8.55 -1.83 2.85
N HIS A 47 -8.28 -0.72 3.55
CA HIS A 47 -8.04 -0.75 5.00
C HIS A 47 -9.23 -1.32 5.78
N GLU A 48 -10.44 -0.82 5.52
CA GLU A 48 -11.64 -1.32 6.21
C GLU A 48 -11.93 -2.79 5.89
N LYS A 49 -11.65 -3.24 4.66
CA LYS A 49 -11.79 -4.66 4.26
C LYS A 49 -10.88 -5.57 5.08
N MET A 50 -9.61 -5.20 5.26
CA MET A 50 -8.64 -6.05 5.93
C MET A 50 -8.66 -5.95 7.47
N LYS A 51 -9.22 -4.87 8.02
CA LYS A 51 -9.21 -4.58 9.46
C LYS A 51 -9.64 -5.75 10.37
N PRO A 52 -10.69 -6.53 10.07
CA PRO A 52 -11.08 -7.66 10.92
C PRO A 52 -10.04 -8.79 10.98
N ASN A 53 -9.18 -8.93 9.97
CA ASN A 53 -8.10 -9.91 9.95
C ASN A 53 -6.80 -9.31 10.49
N LEU A 54 -6.56 -8.02 10.26
CA LEU A 54 -5.45 -7.27 10.82
C LEU A 54 -5.40 -7.40 12.35
N GLU A 55 -6.54 -7.22 13.02
CA GLU A 55 -6.67 -7.36 14.49
C GLU A 55 -6.41 -8.79 15.01
N LYS A 56 -6.46 -9.81 14.13
CA LYS A 56 -6.13 -11.20 14.48
C LYS A 56 -4.66 -11.53 14.28
N LEU A 57 -3.98 -10.79 13.39
CA LEU A 57 -2.59 -11.02 13.02
C LEU A 57 -1.62 -10.16 13.85
N PHE A 58 -2.04 -8.97 14.27
CA PHE A 58 -1.20 -8.00 14.96
C PHE A 58 -1.80 -7.58 16.31
N ASP A 59 -1.11 -7.96 17.40
CA ASP A 59 -1.49 -7.57 18.76
C ASP A 59 -1.04 -6.13 19.11
N LEU A 60 -0.08 -5.58 18.37
CA LEU A 60 0.49 -4.26 18.61
C LEU A 60 0.12 -3.32 17.46
N VAL A 61 -0.61 -2.27 17.80
CA VAL A 61 -1.14 -1.27 16.86
C VAL A 61 -0.57 0.11 17.20
N PRO A 62 -0.09 0.89 16.21
CA PRO A 62 0.33 2.28 16.43
C PRO A 62 -0.75 3.14 17.09
N LYS A 63 -0.33 4.04 17.98
CA LYS A 63 -1.17 5.13 18.48
C LYS A 63 -1.16 6.35 17.56
N THR A 64 -0.10 6.48 16.76
CA THR A 64 0.07 7.53 15.75
C THR A 64 -1.10 7.47 14.76
N GLY A 65 -1.75 8.61 14.51
CA GLY A 65 -2.82 8.69 13.53
C GLY A 65 -2.33 8.35 12.11
N PHE A 66 -3.25 7.96 11.24
CA PHE A 66 -2.97 7.60 9.85
C PHE A 66 -3.99 8.26 8.91
N GLU A 67 -3.53 8.70 7.75
CA GLU A 67 -4.40 9.10 6.64
C GLU A 67 -3.77 8.81 5.28
N VAL A 68 -4.63 8.60 4.28
CA VAL A 68 -4.25 8.56 2.87
C VAL A 68 -4.48 9.95 2.27
N ARG A 69 -3.49 10.48 1.55
CA ARG A 69 -3.56 11.82 0.99
C ARG A 69 -3.06 11.83 -0.45
N ARG A 70 -3.73 12.57 -1.33
CA ARG A 70 -3.19 12.83 -2.67
C ARG A 70 -1.93 13.71 -2.55
N THR A 71 -0.89 13.34 -3.29
CA THR A 71 0.29 14.18 -3.49
C THR A 71 -0.11 15.51 -4.14
N GLU A 72 0.50 16.62 -3.71
CA GLU A 72 0.11 17.94 -4.19
C GLU A 72 0.26 18.05 -5.72
N ALA A 73 -0.77 18.62 -6.37
CA ALA A 73 -0.88 18.64 -7.84
C ALA A 73 0.32 19.27 -8.57
N PHE A 74 1.02 20.20 -7.92
CA PHE A 74 2.21 20.84 -8.50
C PHE A 74 3.47 19.95 -8.49
N ARG A 75 3.50 18.85 -7.71
CA ARG A 75 4.64 17.93 -7.62
C ARG A 75 4.31 16.48 -7.98
N GLU A 76 3.05 16.12 -8.10
CA GLU A 76 2.65 14.71 -8.27
C GLU A 76 3.12 14.08 -9.59
N ALA A 77 3.35 14.87 -10.64
CA ALA A 77 3.78 14.37 -11.95
C ALA A 77 5.14 13.65 -11.96
N SER A 78 5.99 13.92 -10.96
CA SER A 78 7.30 13.28 -10.78
C SER A 78 7.43 12.56 -9.44
N ALA A 79 6.35 12.47 -8.67
CA ALA A 79 6.35 11.83 -7.37
C ALA A 79 6.10 10.31 -7.50
N SER A 80 6.60 9.56 -6.52
CA SER A 80 6.20 8.18 -6.28
C SER A 80 5.21 8.14 -5.11
N ALA A 81 4.43 7.07 -5.02
CA ALA A 81 3.68 6.80 -3.80
C ALA A 81 4.69 6.60 -2.65
N GLU A 82 4.39 7.14 -1.47
CA GLU A 82 5.36 7.15 -0.36
C GLU A 82 4.65 7.29 0.99
N TYR A 83 5.21 6.63 2.01
CA TYR A 83 4.84 6.87 3.40
C TYR A 83 5.68 7.94 4.07
N ASN A 84 5.01 8.90 4.69
CA ASN A 84 5.60 9.98 5.46
C ASN A 84 5.29 9.79 6.95
N PRO A 85 6.30 9.58 7.82
CA PRO A 85 6.06 9.34 9.24
C PRO A 85 5.37 10.51 9.97
N GLY A 86 4.55 10.15 10.95
CA GLY A 86 3.97 11.09 11.90
C GLY A 86 5.02 11.82 12.71
N SER A 87 4.62 12.91 13.35
CA SER A 87 5.51 13.61 14.28
C SER A 87 5.58 12.89 15.62
N LEU A 88 6.73 12.94 16.28
CA LEU A 88 6.95 12.29 17.59
C LEU A 88 6.00 12.81 18.68
N ASP A 89 5.54 14.05 18.56
CA ASP A 89 4.60 14.68 19.48
C ASP A 89 3.12 14.39 19.14
N GLY A 90 2.86 13.62 18.07
CA GLY A 90 1.51 13.26 17.61
C GLY A 90 0.73 14.40 16.93
N SER A 91 1.31 15.58 16.75
CA SER A 91 0.64 16.72 16.09
C SER A 91 0.38 16.51 14.60
N ARG A 92 1.13 15.62 13.95
CA ARG A 92 0.95 15.21 12.54
C ARG A 92 0.80 13.68 12.46
N PRO A 93 -0.23 13.17 11.76
CA PRO A 93 -0.36 11.74 11.51
C PRO A 93 0.71 11.23 10.55
N GLY A 94 0.89 9.91 10.49
CA GLY A 94 1.52 9.26 9.36
C GLY A 94 0.65 9.42 8.11
N ILE A 95 1.27 9.75 6.98
CA ILE A 95 0.54 10.05 5.74
C ILE A 95 1.05 9.12 4.64
N PHE A 96 0.15 8.34 4.05
CA PHE A 96 0.42 7.66 2.80
C PHE A 96 0.07 8.59 1.63
N TYR A 97 1.08 9.10 0.94
CA TYR A 97 0.93 9.98 -0.20
C TYR A 97 0.78 9.20 -1.50
N VAL A 98 -0.25 9.53 -2.29
CA VAL A 98 -0.54 8.90 -3.57
C VAL A 98 -0.52 9.94 -4.70
N PRO A 99 0.40 9.85 -5.68
CA PRO A 99 0.38 10.70 -6.85
C PRO A 99 -0.71 10.29 -7.84
N ILE A 100 -1.53 11.25 -8.29
CA ILE A 100 -2.64 10.99 -9.22
C ILE A 100 -2.60 12.05 -10.35
N PRO A 101 -1.55 12.04 -11.21
CA PRO A 101 -1.40 13.03 -12.26
C PRO A 101 -2.52 12.96 -13.32
N ASN A 102 -3.06 11.76 -13.58
CA ASN A 102 -4.21 11.56 -14.43
C ASN A 102 -5.09 10.43 -13.89
N VAL A 103 -6.20 10.79 -13.25
CA VAL A 103 -7.13 9.81 -12.64
C VAL A 103 -7.71 8.81 -13.64
N LYS A 104 -7.88 9.21 -14.91
CA LYS A 104 -8.44 8.32 -15.96
C LYS A 104 -7.47 7.24 -16.44
N GLU A 105 -6.20 7.36 -16.07
CA GLU A 105 -5.14 6.40 -16.35
C GLU A 105 -4.66 5.68 -15.09
N TYR A 106 -5.22 6.02 -13.92
CA TYR A 106 -4.90 5.37 -12.66
C TYR A 106 -5.39 3.92 -12.69
N ASN A 107 -4.47 2.97 -12.49
CA ASN A 107 -4.75 1.54 -12.59
C ASN A 107 -4.69 0.90 -11.21
N VAL A 108 -5.75 0.21 -10.79
CA VAL A 108 -5.93 -0.31 -9.43
C VAL A 108 -5.26 -1.66 -9.15
N PHE A 109 -4.62 -2.26 -10.18
CA PHE A 109 -4.08 -3.63 -10.07
C PHE A 109 -3.06 -3.80 -8.94
N SER A 110 -2.40 -2.71 -8.52
CA SER A 110 -1.39 -2.72 -7.46
C SER A 110 -1.80 -1.86 -6.25
N ASP A 111 -3.09 -1.63 -6.02
CA ASP A 111 -3.49 -0.82 -4.87
C ASP A 111 -3.39 -1.61 -3.55
N GLU A 112 -3.69 -2.90 -3.55
CA GLU A 112 -3.68 -3.72 -2.33
C GLU A 112 -2.24 -3.98 -1.84
N ASP A 113 -1.30 -4.40 -2.70
CA ASP A 113 0.11 -4.57 -2.34
C ASP A 113 0.77 -3.24 -1.97
N LEU A 114 0.54 -2.18 -2.74
CA LEU A 114 1.08 -0.86 -2.43
C LEU A 114 0.59 -0.34 -1.06
N PHE A 115 -0.69 -0.56 -0.72
CA PHE A 115 -1.22 -0.17 0.59
C PHE A 115 -0.57 -0.96 1.72
N LEU A 116 -0.39 -2.28 1.54
CA LEU A 116 0.27 -3.12 2.54
C LEU A 116 1.74 -2.73 2.75
N HIS A 117 2.42 -2.28 1.69
CA HIS A 117 3.81 -1.84 1.73
C HIS A 117 3.97 -0.49 2.44
N GLU A 118 3.32 0.54 1.91
CA GLU A 118 3.53 1.93 2.36
C GLU A 118 2.73 2.25 3.62
N ALA A 119 1.52 1.71 3.73
CA ALA A 119 0.62 2.05 4.83
C ALA A 119 0.61 0.95 5.89
N ILE A 120 -0.45 0.16 5.93
CA ILE A 120 -0.79 -0.72 7.04
C ILE A 120 -0.83 -2.16 6.49
N PRO A 121 -0.15 -3.14 7.12
CA PRO A 121 0.72 -3.06 8.29
C PRO A 121 2.20 -2.77 7.95
N GLY A 122 2.51 -2.20 6.78
CA GLY A 122 3.87 -1.91 6.35
C GLY A 122 4.54 -0.74 7.09
N HIS A 123 5.00 0.28 6.34
CA HIS A 123 5.81 1.35 6.90
C HIS A 123 5.11 2.13 8.02
N HIS A 124 3.79 2.32 7.97
CA HIS A 124 3.08 3.00 9.07
C HIS A 124 3.28 2.25 10.40
N TYR A 125 3.01 0.95 10.41
CA TYR A 125 3.12 0.16 11.63
C TYR A 125 4.56 0.10 12.12
N GLN A 126 5.49 -0.27 11.24
CA GLN A 126 6.88 -0.44 11.60
C GLN A 126 7.48 0.85 12.19
N ILE A 127 7.32 1.98 11.50
CA ILE A 127 7.95 3.23 11.89
C ILE A 127 7.26 3.81 13.13
N SER A 128 5.93 3.82 13.18
CA SER A 128 5.22 4.39 14.32
C SER A 128 5.45 3.59 15.60
N ILE A 129 5.45 2.25 15.55
CA ILE A 129 5.78 1.42 16.72
C ILE A 129 7.22 1.70 17.21
N GLN A 130 8.18 1.84 16.29
CA GLN A 130 9.56 2.18 16.64
C GLN A 130 9.65 3.55 17.32
N GLN A 131 8.93 4.55 16.81
CA GLN A 131 8.93 5.91 17.35
C GLN A 131 8.23 6.01 18.71
N GLU A 132 7.15 5.26 18.89
CA GLU A 132 6.35 5.22 20.12
C GLU A 132 7.02 4.43 21.26
N ASN A 133 8.06 3.64 20.96
CA ASN A 133 8.74 2.81 21.93
C ASN A 133 9.56 3.66 22.92
N GLY A 134 9.00 3.85 24.13
CA GLY A 134 9.61 4.59 25.22
C GLY A 134 10.86 3.95 25.83
N ASP A 135 11.11 2.66 25.59
CA ASP A 135 12.27 1.93 26.09
C ASP A 135 13.52 2.12 25.20
N LEU A 136 13.33 2.67 24.00
CA LEU A 136 14.43 2.96 23.08
C LEU A 136 15.09 4.32 23.39
N PRO A 137 16.43 4.40 23.33
CA PRO A 137 17.12 5.68 23.22
C PRO A 137 16.63 6.48 22.01
N ASP A 138 16.54 7.81 22.13
CA ASP A 138 15.91 8.65 21.10
C ASP A 138 16.51 8.49 19.70
N PHE A 139 17.82 8.29 19.59
CA PHE A 139 18.46 8.08 18.29
C PHE A 139 17.97 6.80 17.60
N ARG A 140 17.59 5.75 18.36
CA ARG A 140 17.05 4.49 17.79
C ARG A 140 15.60 4.62 17.36
N LYS A 141 14.85 5.59 17.86
CA LYS A 141 13.47 5.86 17.42
C LYS A 141 13.45 6.35 15.97
N MET A 142 14.50 7.05 15.53
CA MET A 142 14.59 7.67 14.20
C MET A 142 15.58 6.99 13.27
N LEU A 143 16.30 5.96 13.73
CA LEU A 143 17.32 5.28 12.93
C LEU A 143 16.69 4.37 11.89
N TRP A 144 17.14 4.47 10.64
CA TRP A 144 16.65 3.68 9.52
C TRP A 144 17.64 2.59 9.12
N TYR A 145 17.12 1.35 9.00
CA TYR A 145 17.84 0.22 8.43
C TYR A 145 17.06 -0.30 7.23
N SER A 146 17.50 0.06 6.02
CA SER A 146 16.78 -0.26 4.77
C SER A 146 16.40 -1.74 4.65
N ALA A 147 17.33 -2.67 4.93
CA ALA A 147 17.01 -4.10 4.86
C ALA A 147 15.89 -4.55 5.82
N TYR A 148 15.79 -3.90 6.99
CA TYR A 148 14.72 -4.19 7.96
C TYR A 148 13.39 -3.54 7.55
N GLY A 149 13.43 -2.26 7.18
CA GLY A 149 12.22 -1.51 6.84
C GLY A 149 11.56 -1.96 5.54
N GLU A 150 12.34 -2.07 4.45
CA GLU A 150 11.86 -2.58 3.15
C GLU A 150 11.51 -4.06 3.24
N GLY A 151 12.30 -4.84 4.00
CA GLY A 151 12.02 -6.26 4.23
C GLY A 151 10.70 -6.47 4.99
N TRP A 152 10.39 -5.61 5.96
CA TRP A 152 9.11 -5.62 6.66
C TRP A 152 7.94 -5.25 5.74
N ALA A 153 8.11 -4.24 4.89
CA ALA A 153 7.07 -3.83 3.95
C ALA A 153 6.75 -4.93 2.92
N LEU A 154 7.79 -5.55 2.33
CA LEU A 154 7.65 -6.71 1.44
C LEU A 154 7.04 -7.93 2.15
N TYR A 155 7.39 -8.16 3.42
CA TYR A 155 6.73 -9.19 4.22
C TYR A 155 5.25 -8.87 4.42
N SER A 156 4.89 -7.61 4.64
CA SER A 156 3.51 -7.18 4.83
C SER A 156 2.66 -7.38 3.57
N GLU A 157 3.21 -7.12 2.38
CA GLU A 157 2.58 -7.48 1.10
C GLU A 157 2.21 -8.97 1.04
N SER A 158 3.09 -9.85 1.51
CA SER A 158 2.86 -11.29 1.47
C SER A 158 1.69 -11.77 2.33
N LEU A 159 1.21 -10.94 3.27
CA LEU A 159 0.08 -11.24 4.16
C LEU A 159 -1.29 -10.90 3.56
N GLY A 160 -1.34 -10.36 2.33
CA GLY A 160 -2.61 -9.86 1.79
C GLY A 160 -3.72 -10.90 1.75
N THR A 161 -3.44 -12.16 1.40
CA THR A 161 -4.46 -13.23 1.42
C THR A 161 -4.97 -13.50 2.84
N GLU A 162 -4.10 -13.58 3.85
CA GLU A 162 -4.46 -13.74 5.25
C GLU A 162 -5.26 -12.54 5.78
N LEU A 163 -5.00 -11.35 5.23
CA LEU A 163 -5.72 -10.12 5.51
C LEU A 163 -7.08 -10.02 4.79
N GLY A 164 -7.39 -10.94 3.88
CA GLY A 164 -8.64 -10.94 3.10
C GLY A 164 -8.59 -10.07 1.84
N LEU A 165 -7.38 -9.77 1.36
CA LEU A 165 -7.07 -9.10 0.10
C LEU A 165 -6.70 -10.13 -0.98
N TYR A 166 -6.44 -9.66 -2.20
CA TYR A 166 -6.08 -10.43 -3.39
C TYR A 166 -7.16 -11.43 -3.85
N GLU A 167 -8.42 -11.05 -3.70
CA GLU A 167 -9.56 -11.88 -4.12
C GLU A 167 -9.83 -11.80 -5.64
N ASP A 168 -9.55 -10.65 -6.26
CA ASP A 168 -9.55 -10.49 -7.71
C ASP A 168 -8.22 -11.01 -8.27
N PRO A 169 -8.21 -11.96 -9.24
CA PRO A 169 -6.97 -12.43 -9.86
C PRO A 169 -6.19 -11.38 -10.67
N TYR A 170 -6.74 -10.18 -10.89
CA TYR A 170 -6.02 -9.06 -11.48
C TYR A 170 -5.34 -8.14 -10.45
N GLN A 171 -5.65 -8.30 -9.17
CA GLN A 171 -5.01 -7.64 -8.04
C GLN A 171 -3.90 -8.52 -7.44
#